data_AF-A0A965W0T7-F1
#
_entry.id   AF-A0A965W0T7-F1
#
_cell.length_a   1.000
_cell.length_b   1.000
_cell.length_c   1.000
_cell.angle_alpha   90.00
_cell.angle_beta   90.00
_cell.angle_gamma   90.00
#
_symmetry.space_group_name_H-M   'P 1'
#
loop_
_entity.id
_entity.type
_entity.pdbx_description
1 polymer ?
#
loop_
_entity_poly.entity_id
_entity_poly.type
_entity_poly.pdbx_seq_one_letter_code
_entity_poly.pdbx_strand_id
1 'polypeptide(L)'
;MCIFDKIFGRHVKKQTSGHTNEKKTLPTFDEFPNLSTTDRMGVIMAVGDSGKSDYFPFLKYAILNDADPNVKFAALKRIHLFKDNAEVVPMLTEIKNNGGRQKFEPYFSMALSRLGIITMKEFEDTINNAK
;
A
#
# COMPACT_ATOMS: atom_id res chain seq x y z
N MET A 1 -1.56 -12.75 23.06
CA MET A 1 -2.47 -12.27 21.99
C MET A 1 -1.79 -11.09 21.31
N CYS A 2 -1.45 -11.22 20.02
CA CYS A 2 -0.76 -10.15 19.28
C CYS A 2 -1.74 -9.01 18.95
N ILE A 3 -1.24 -7.77 18.92
CA ILE A 3 -2.01 -6.57 18.56
C ILE A 3 -2.66 -6.70 17.16
N PHE A 4 -2.05 -7.49 16.28
CA PHE A 4 -2.63 -7.87 14.99
C PHE A 4 -4.02 -8.51 15.12
N ASP A 5 -4.25 -9.42 16.06
CA ASP A 5 -5.56 -10.07 16.21
C ASP A 5 -6.65 -9.11 16.69
N LYS A 6 -6.25 -8.04 17.41
CA LYS A 6 -7.16 -7.04 17.98
C LYS A 6 -7.54 -5.95 16.97
N ILE A 7 -6.63 -5.59 16.06
CA ILE A 7 -6.89 -4.63 14.97
C ILE A 7 -7.55 -5.32 13.78
N PHE A 8 -7.22 -6.59 13.53
CA PHE A 8 -7.67 -7.35 12.35
C PHE A 8 -8.64 -8.49 12.68
N GLY A 9 -9.29 -8.42 13.85
CA GLY A 9 -10.39 -9.27 14.27
C GLY A 9 -11.41 -9.45 13.14
N ARG A 10 -11.37 -10.65 12.57
CA ARG A 10 -11.96 -11.04 11.30
C ARG A 10 -13.49 -11.11 11.41
N HIS A 11 -14.19 -10.14 10.81
CA HIS A 11 -15.54 -10.36 10.29
C HIS A 11 -15.47 -10.32 8.77
N VAL A 12 -15.40 -11.49 8.14
CA VAL A 12 -15.64 -11.64 6.70
C VAL A 12 -17.14 -11.47 6.48
N LYS A 13 -17.62 -10.23 6.33
CA LYS A 13 -18.90 -9.99 5.65
C LYS A 13 -18.61 -10.02 4.15
N LYS A 14 -18.98 -11.14 3.51
CA LYS A 14 -19.20 -11.22 2.06
C LYS A 14 -20.12 -10.06 1.66
N GLN A 15 -19.57 -9.00 1.08
CA GLN A 15 -20.33 -8.10 0.23
C GLN A 15 -20.03 -8.50 -1.21
N THR A 16 -21.00 -9.23 -1.77
CA THR A 16 -21.17 -9.40 -3.20
C THR A 16 -21.57 -8.04 -3.77
N SER A 17 -20.62 -7.25 -4.29
CA SER A 17 -20.94 -6.24 -5.29
C SER A 17 -20.70 -6.87 -6.66
N GLY A 18 -21.75 -6.88 -7.48
CA GLY A 18 -21.65 -7.31 -8.86
C GLY A 18 -20.64 -6.43 -9.58
N HIS A 19 -19.62 -7.06 -10.15
CA HIS A 19 -18.86 -6.46 -11.23
C HIS A 19 -18.91 -7.44 -12.40
N THR A 20 -19.51 -6.94 -13.46
CA THR A 20 -19.58 -7.52 -14.79
C THR A 20 -18.22 -8.08 -15.21
N ASN A 21 -18.25 -9.31 -15.73
CA ASN A 21 -17.12 -10.02 -16.33
C ASN A 21 -16.69 -9.36 -17.65
N GLU A 22 -16.24 -8.11 -17.59
CA GLU A 22 -15.35 -7.59 -18.61
C GLU A 22 -13.94 -7.89 -18.12
N LYS A 23 -13.16 -8.62 -18.93
CA LYS A 23 -11.70 -8.70 -18.74
C LYS A 23 -11.16 -7.29 -18.87
N LYS A 24 -11.18 -6.50 -17.79
CA LYS A 24 -10.53 -5.19 -17.72
C LYS A 24 -9.05 -5.45 -17.96
N THR A 25 -8.61 -5.17 -19.17
CA THR A 25 -7.18 -5.04 -19.48
C THR A 25 -6.61 -4.01 -18.53
N LEU A 26 -5.48 -4.33 -17.90
CA LEU A 26 -4.80 -3.37 -17.03
C LEU A 26 -4.50 -2.10 -17.85
N PRO A 27 -4.75 -0.91 -17.28
CA PRO A 27 -4.44 0.34 -17.97
C PRO A 27 -2.93 0.42 -18.20
N THR A 28 -2.53 1.18 -19.20
CA THR A 28 -1.15 1.66 -19.30
C THR A 28 -0.84 2.58 -18.11
N PHE A 29 0.45 2.80 -17.88
CA PHE A 29 0.89 3.69 -16.81
C PHE A 29 0.43 5.15 -17.05
N ASP A 30 0.38 5.60 -18.29
CA ASP A 30 -0.04 6.96 -18.65
C ASP A 30 -1.56 7.18 -18.50
N GLU A 31 -2.35 6.13 -18.66
CA GLU A 31 -3.80 6.18 -18.44
C GLU A 31 -4.16 6.19 -16.95
N PHE A 32 -3.34 5.53 -16.12
CA PHE A 32 -3.65 5.30 -14.71
C PHE A 32 -4.03 6.57 -13.92
N PRO A 33 -3.27 7.69 -13.99
CA PRO A 33 -3.62 8.91 -13.27
C PRO A 33 -5.01 9.48 -13.61
N ASN A 34 -5.49 9.21 -14.83
CA ASN A 34 -6.73 9.76 -15.37
C ASN A 34 -7.97 8.92 -15.04
N LEU A 35 -7.77 7.74 -14.43
CA LEU A 35 -8.88 6.89 -14.00
C LEU A 35 -9.60 7.48 -12.77
N SER A 36 -10.81 7.00 -12.52
CA SER A 36 -11.53 7.31 -11.28
C SER A 36 -10.74 6.81 -10.05
N THR A 37 -10.94 7.43 -8.88
CA THR A 37 -10.32 6.94 -7.63
C THR A 37 -10.60 5.46 -7.39
N THR A 38 -11.84 5.02 -7.60
CA THR A 38 -12.25 3.62 -7.44
C THR A 38 -11.48 2.70 -8.38
N ASP A 39 -11.33 3.09 -9.64
CA ASP A 39 -10.59 2.31 -10.63
C ASP A 39 -9.09 2.29 -10.32
N ARG A 40 -8.48 3.43 -9.96
CA ARG A 40 -7.07 3.48 -9.55
C ARG A 40 -6.81 2.57 -8.35
N MET A 41 -7.67 2.61 -7.34
CA MET A 41 -7.59 1.71 -6.21
C MET A 41 -7.70 0.24 -6.64
N GLY A 42 -8.66 -0.08 -7.51
CA GLY A 42 -8.82 -1.44 -8.06
C GLY A 42 -7.57 -1.94 -8.81
N VAL A 43 -6.97 -1.08 -9.63
CA VAL A 43 -5.71 -1.37 -10.32
C VAL A 43 -4.58 -1.60 -9.33
N ILE A 44 -4.40 -0.72 -8.33
CA ILE A 44 -3.36 -0.88 -7.29
C ILE A 44 -3.55 -2.16 -6.49
N MET A 45 -4.79 -2.55 -6.20
CA MET A 45 -5.08 -3.83 -5.56
C MET A 45 -4.66 -5.00 -6.45
N ALA A 46 -5.08 -5.01 -7.71
CA ALA A 46 -4.78 -6.08 -8.66
C ALA A 46 -3.27 -6.23 -8.93
N VAL A 47 -2.60 -5.13 -9.28
CA VAL A 47 -1.17 -5.16 -9.62
C VAL A 47 -0.30 -5.36 -8.37
N GLY A 48 -0.69 -4.76 -7.25
CA GLY A 48 0.02 -4.87 -5.99
C GLY A 48 -0.06 -6.28 -5.39
N ASP A 49 -1.21 -6.95 -5.45
CA ASP A 49 -1.37 -8.32 -4.96
C ASP A 49 -0.65 -9.35 -5.85
N SER A 50 -0.25 -8.98 -7.07
CA SER A 50 0.53 -9.86 -7.95
C SER A 50 2.01 -9.98 -7.58
N GLY A 51 2.58 -8.96 -6.90
CA GLY A 51 4.01 -8.90 -6.55
C GLY A 51 4.99 -8.87 -7.74
N LYS A 52 4.51 -8.74 -8.98
CA LYS A 52 5.37 -8.72 -10.17
C LYS A 52 6.12 -7.39 -10.26
N SER A 53 7.45 -7.45 -10.31
CA SER A 53 8.32 -6.25 -10.31
C SER A 53 7.95 -5.22 -11.38
N ASP A 54 7.52 -5.67 -12.56
CA ASP A 54 7.11 -4.82 -13.69
C ASP A 54 5.97 -3.84 -13.34
N TYR A 55 5.20 -4.12 -12.30
CA TYR A 55 4.12 -3.25 -11.84
C TYR A 55 4.50 -2.32 -10.69
N PHE A 56 5.74 -2.37 -10.22
CA PHE A 56 6.24 -1.42 -9.22
C PHE A 56 6.01 0.05 -9.59
N PRO A 57 6.13 0.50 -10.86
CA PRO A 57 5.84 1.89 -11.23
C PRO A 57 4.46 2.39 -10.78
N PHE A 58 3.43 1.55 -10.89
CA PHE A 58 2.07 1.90 -10.42
C PHE A 58 2.04 2.16 -8.92
N LEU A 59 2.68 1.30 -8.12
CA LEU A 59 2.71 1.46 -6.67
C LEU A 59 3.55 2.68 -6.26
N LYS A 60 4.70 2.88 -6.91
CA LYS A 60 5.56 4.05 -6.70
C LYS A 60 4.79 5.34 -6.97
N TYR A 61 4.11 5.42 -8.11
CA TYR A 61 3.25 6.57 -8.43
C TYR A 61 2.14 6.73 -7.40
N ALA A 62 1.44 5.66 -7.04
CA ALA A 62 0.35 5.74 -6.08
C ALA A 62 0.81 6.33 -4.75
N ILE A 63 1.94 5.84 -4.21
CA ILE A 63 2.49 6.31 -2.93
C ILE A 63 2.91 7.77 -3.02
N LEU A 64 3.69 8.14 -4.04
CA LEU A 64 4.34 9.44 -4.13
C LEU A 64 3.39 10.54 -4.64
N ASN A 65 2.59 10.26 -5.66
CA ASN A 65 1.94 11.27 -6.48
C ASN A 65 0.41 11.24 -6.45
N ASP A 66 -0.24 10.12 -6.12
CA ASP A 66 -1.71 10.08 -6.15
C ASP A 66 -2.31 11.07 -5.15
N ALA A 67 -3.35 11.79 -5.55
CA ALA A 67 -4.00 12.77 -4.68
C ALA A 67 -4.87 12.10 -3.61
N ASP A 68 -5.36 10.89 -3.85
CA ASP A 68 -6.31 10.22 -2.97
C ASP A 68 -5.58 9.38 -1.89
N PRO A 69 -5.82 9.67 -0.59
CA PRO A 69 -5.21 8.92 0.50
C PRO A 69 -5.54 7.42 0.50
N ASN A 70 -6.72 7.01 0.04
CA ASN A 70 -7.10 5.60 0.00
C ASN A 70 -6.29 4.83 -1.04
N VAL A 71 -5.98 5.46 -2.18
CA VAL A 71 -5.09 4.87 -3.20
C VAL A 71 -3.67 4.74 -2.64
N LYS A 72 -3.17 5.78 -1.96
CA LYS A 72 -1.87 5.72 -1.25
C LYS A 72 -1.82 4.57 -0.24
N PHE A 73 -2.86 4.44 0.60
CA PHE A 73 -2.94 3.38 1.60
C PHE A 73 -3.05 1.98 0.98
N ALA A 74 -3.79 1.83 -0.12
CA ALA A 74 -3.89 0.57 -0.85
C ALA A 74 -2.52 0.12 -1.36
N ALA A 75 -1.69 1.05 -1.86
CA ALA A 75 -0.33 0.77 -2.31
C ALA A 75 0.61 0.43 -1.15
N LEU A 76 0.60 1.21 -0.07
CA LEU A 76 1.43 0.97 1.12
C LEU A 76 1.16 -0.40 1.77
N LYS A 77 -0.10 -0.86 1.78
CA LYS A 77 -0.45 -2.20 2.26
C LYS A 77 0.23 -3.34 1.48
N ARG A 78 0.61 -3.09 0.23
CA ARG A 78 1.08 -4.10 -0.74
C ARG A 78 2.55 -3.98 -1.13
N ILE A 79 3.17 -2.83 -0.90
CA ILE A 79 4.55 -2.55 -1.33
C ILE A 79 5.58 -3.58 -0.85
N HIS A 80 5.34 -4.21 0.30
CA HIS A 80 6.17 -5.30 0.83
C HIS A 80 6.26 -6.54 -0.08
N LEU A 81 5.29 -6.75 -0.99
CA LEU A 81 5.32 -7.82 -1.98
C LEU A 81 6.34 -7.58 -3.10
N PHE A 82 6.90 -6.36 -3.18
CA PHE A 82 7.90 -5.95 -4.16
C PHE A 82 9.30 -5.87 -3.56
N LYS A 83 9.55 -6.54 -2.42
CA LYS A 83 10.80 -6.46 -1.66
C LYS A 83 12.09 -6.70 -2.46
N ASP A 84 12.02 -7.46 -3.54
CA ASP A 84 13.17 -7.80 -4.38
C ASP A 84 13.46 -6.71 -5.45
N ASN A 85 12.56 -5.73 -5.59
CA ASN A 85 12.81 -4.55 -6.42
C ASN A 85 13.75 -3.59 -5.67
N ALA A 86 14.90 -3.31 -6.30
CA ALA A 86 15.98 -2.52 -5.71
C ALA A 86 15.58 -1.09 -5.30
N GLU A 87 14.49 -0.54 -5.85
CA GLU A 87 14.04 0.82 -5.55
C GLU A 87 13.12 0.92 -4.34
N VAL A 88 12.52 -0.19 -3.89
CA VAL A 88 11.50 -0.16 -2.81
C VAL A 88 12.07 0.35 -1.50
N VAL A 89 13.20 -0.20 -1.05
CA VAL A 89 13.82 0.18 0.22
C VAL A 89 14.37 1.62 0.20
N PRO A 90 15.12 2.06 -0.84
CA PRO A 90 15.54 3.45 -0.97
C PRO A 90 14.36 4.44 -0.94
N MET A 91 13.31 4.18 -1.72
CA MET A 91 12.14 5.05 -1.81
C MET A 91 11.46 5.23 -0.44
N LEU A 92 11.20 4.14 0.28
CA LEU A 92 10.54 4.24 1.59
C LEU A 92 11.45 4.87 2.66
N THR A 93 12.76 4.62 2.59
CA THR A 93 13.74 5.28 3.47
C THR A 93 13.76 6.78 3.25
N GLU A 94 13.70 7.24 2.00
CA GLU A 94 13.63 8.66 1.67
C GLU A 94 12.36 9.31 2.22
N ILE A 95 11.19 8.69 2.04
CA ILE A 95 9.92 9.20 2.60
C ILE A 95 10.00 9.29 4.13
N LYS A 96 10.61 8.30 4.79
CA LYS A 96 10.81 8.29 6.25
C LYS A 96 11.67 9.48 6.69
N ASN A 97 12.78 9.73 6.00
CA ASN A 97 13.74 10.77 6.35
C ASN A 97 13.21 12.19 6.07
N ASN A 98 12.33 12.34 5.09
CA ASN A 98 11.72 13.62 4.72
C ASN A 98 10.48 13.98 5.56
N GLY A 99 10.21 13.26 6.66
CA GLY A 99 9.08 13.55 7.56
C GLY A 99 7.71 13.15 7.01
N GLY A 100 7.65 12.42 5.89
CA GLY A 100 6.39 11.96 5.28
C GLY A 100 5.63 10.91 6.10
N ARG A 101 6.27 10.38 7.15
CA ARG A 101 5.79 9.28 8.00
C ARG A 101 4.38 9.49 8.56
N GLN A 102 4.14 10.62 9.23
CA GLN A 102 2.91 10.84 10.01
C GLN A 102 1.63 10.81 9.16
N LYS A 103 1.69 11.29 7.91
CA LYS A 103 0.53 11.38 7.01
C LYS A 103 -0.01 10.01 6.58
N PHE A 104 0.81 8.96 6.73
CA PHE A 104 0.54 7.65 6.17
C PHE A 104 0.47 6.54 7.21
N GLU A 105 0.46 6.89 8.50
CA GLU A 105 0.28 5.91 9.56
C GLU A 105 -1.16 5.37 9.60
N PRO A 106 -1.36 4.10 9.98
CA PRO A 106 -0.34 3.14 10.42
C PRO A 106 0.36 2.39 9.26
N TYR A 107 -0.08 2.62 8.02
CA TYR A 107 0.27 1.77 6.89
C TYR A 107 1.72 1.93 6.44
N PHE A 108 2.29 3.12 6.62
CA PHE A 108 3.69 3.38 6.30
C PHE A 108 4.62 2.64 7.25
N SER A 109 4.46 2.75 8.58
CA SER A 109 5.29 1.97 9.50
C SER A 109 5.05 0.47 9.37
N MET A 110 3.83 0.03 9.02
CA MET A 110 3.57 -1.37 8.70
C MET A 110 4.37 -1.83 7.47
N ALA A 111 4.44 -1.03 6.41
CA ALA A 111 5.24 -1.33 5.22
C ALA A 111 6.74 -1.43 5.55
N LEU A 112 7.27 -0.47 6.31
CA LEU A 112 8.66 -0.48 6.75
C LEU A 112 9.00 -1.73 7.57
N SER A 113 8.12 -2.12 8.50
CA SER A 113 8.29 -3.32 9.34
C SER A 113 8.29 -4.60 8.52
N ARG A 114 7.35 -4.74 7.57
CA ARG A 114 7.28 -5.91 6.66
C ARG A 114 8.49 -6.04 5.74
N LEU A 115 9.18 -4.94 5.46
CA LEU A 115 10.42 -4.90 4.67
C LEU A 115 11.68 -4.99 5.53
N GLY A 116 11.55 -5.09 6.86
CA GLY A 116 12.69 -5.14 7.77
C GLY A 116 13.46 -3.83 7.91
N ILE A 117 12.91 -2.70 7.44
CA ILE A 117 13.54 -1.37 7.53
C ILE A 117 13.46 -0.82 8.96
N ILE A 118 12.39 -1.17 9.68
CA ILE A 118 12.26 -0.93 11.12
C ILE A 118 11.91 -2.24 11.81
N THR A 119 12.22 -2.33 13.10
CA THR A 119 11.84 -3.47 13.93
C THR A 119 10.34 -3.46 14.25
N MET A 120 9.79 -4.63 14.62
CA MET A 120 8.41 -4.72 15.10
C MET A 120 8.19 -3.86 16.36
N LYS A 121 9.20 -3.76 17.23
CA LYS A 121 9.16 -2.91 18.42
C LYS A 121 9.02 -1.44 18.03
N GLU A 122 9.84 -0.95 17.11
CA GLU A 122 9.74 0.44 16.62
C GLU A 122 8.37 0.72 15.97
N PHE A 123 7.80 -0.25 15.26
CA PHE A 123 6.43 -0.16 14.74
C PHE A 123 5.41 0.00 15.89
N GLU A 124 5.42 -0.89 16.87
CA GLU A 124 4.51 -0.84 18.02
C GLU A 124 4.64 0.47 18.81
N ASP A 125 5.86 0.90 19.09
CA ASP A 125 6.13 2.18 19.76
C ASP A 125 5.54 3.36 18.97
N THR A 126 5.67 3.34 17.65
CA THR A 126 5.10 4.39 16.79
C THR A 126 3.57 4.43 16.86
N ILE A 127 2.91 3.27 16.81
CA ILE A 127 1.45 3.19 16.86
C ILE A 127 0.91 3.57 18.25
N ASN A 128 1.62 3.21 19.31
CA ASN A 128 1.20 3.51 20.68
C ASN A 128 1.40 4.98 21.06
N ASN A 129 2.45 5.62 20.54
CA ASN A 129 2.77 7.03 20.79
C ASN A 129 2.03 8.01 19.86
N ALA A 130 1.31 7.53 18.85
CA ALA A 130 0.49 8.36 17.95
C ALA A 130 -0.89 8.73 18.54
N LYS A 131 -1.13 8.44 19.83
CA LYS A 131 -2.32 8.84 20.59
C LYS A 131 -2.05 10.12 21.38
#